data_AF-A0A8H7S453-F1
#
_entry.id   AF-A0A8H7S453-F1
#
_cell.length_a   1.000
_cell.length_b   1.000
_cell.length_c   1.000
_cell.angle_alpha   90.00
_cell.angle_beta   90.00
_cell.angle_gamma   90.00
#
_symmetry.space_group_name_H-M   'P 1'
#
loop_
_entity.id
_entity.type
_entity.pdbx_description
1 polymer ?
#
loop_
_entity_poly.entity_id
_entity_poly.type
_entity_poly.pdbx_seq_one_letter_code
_entity_poly.pdbx_strand_id
1 'polypeptide(L)'
;MPRPQKQQRQRRQNNAAGSSTKREDIDQAQLEQQLEDAVVHTNEMAKSLQPKATKSAYKPKQKEFKEWCKEKGFSRITQYQVTGKKLNLFLQEKVLGRERRTPGRRKRNAEEMENEELSDSSGDSDGDGNGDQELHLENDDEEEMDQVENLSPQEQESIRLIGFSTIDQYVSAITALYNEQLTAGVNVMENQPRINAVKNLLKNARILDRQKRCDNYEDRAAGTIFDGYSTTEKLAQVVDYFLRKDRSEHYRNAMMLLLSHHCLLRGENVRSLDLPDAQTLSLEGEGVTPDIECQALVILIDHGKTNKFGKPQYGSCIQNDDIKTCPWMMLALYLFHRWIVVQEPFLNMTKPESWYNIKLYKGDNVDNTKEMQPKAHYDAIEKGFKACHIRSMAKTHAGQQSGAKMADIRGAGESDIRRAGRWTNDALESAYLTNLPRALLRVMAGFHKDGGRFYLRRAIEKPDPKLCRKVFPMVEVWQERINRGREHGDQSITADGFLQMLRQLSVVFLQDSVPLQELYPRLSI
;
A
#
# COMPACT_ATOMS: atom_id res chain seq x y z
N MET A 1 22.32 -83.37 -34.18
CA MET A 1 21.71 -82.05 -34.41
C MET A 1 21.66 -81.27 -33.11
N PRO A 2 22.30 -80.09 -33.01
CA PRO A 2 21.60 -78.97 -32.36
C PRO A 2 21.95 -77.60 -32.97
N ARG A 3 20.94 -76.73 -33.20
CA ARG A 3 20.97 -75.26 -32.98
C ARG A 3 19.72 -74.57 -33.55
N PRO A 4 18.72 -74.31 -32.70
CA PRO A 4 17.83 -73.14 -32.87
C PRO A 4 17.87 -72.18 -31.66
N GLN A 5 18.58 -72.50 -30.57
CA GLN A 5 18.49 -71.72 -29.33
C GLN A 5 19.32 -70.42 -29.31
N LYS A 6 20.44 -70.32 -30.06
CA LYS A 6 21.28 -69.10 -30.04
C LYS A 6 20.62 -67.90 -30.75
N GLN A 7 19.98 -68.10 -31.90
CA GLN A 7 19.31 -67.00 -32.64
C GLN A 7 18.06 -66.48 -31.92
N GLN A 8 17.28 -67.35 -31.26
CA GLN A 8 16.12 -66.93 -30.47
C GLN A 8 16.52 -66.09 -29.25
N ARG A 9 17.63 -66.44 -28.58
CA ARG A 9 18.11 -65.70 -27.41
C ARG A 9 18.61 -64.30 -27.76
N GLN A 10 19.27 -64.16 -28.91
CA GLN A 10 19.79 -62.88 -29.41
C GLN A 10 18.67 -61.95 -29.91
N ARG A 11 17.63 -62.49 -30.57
CA ARG A 11 16.43 -61.71 -30.92
C ARG A 11 15.64 -61.25 -29.68
N ARG A 12 15.54 -62.08 -28.64
CA ARG A 12 14.89 -61.70 -27.37
C ARG A 12 15.68 -60.61 -26.63
N GLN A 13 17.02 -60.68 -26.62
CA GLN A 13 17.85 -59.65 -26.01
C GLN A 13 17.78 -58.31 -26.77
N ASN A 14 17.79 -58.32 -28.10
CA ASN A 14 17.67 -57.09 -28.90
C ASN A 14 16.27 -56.45 -28.79
N ASN A 15 15.20 -57.26 -28.74
CA ASN A 15 13.85 -56.75 -28.53
C ASN A 15 13.64 -56.23 -27.09
N ALA A 16 14.26 -56.85 -26.08
CA ALA A 16 14.23 -56.37 -24.70
C ALA A 16 15.01 -55.05 -24.54
N ALA A 17 16.18 -54.94 -25.17
CA ALA A 17 16.97 -53.70 -25.18
C ALA A 17 16.23 -52.55 -25.87
N GLY A 18 15.68 -52.76 -27.08
CA GLY A 18 14.91 -51.73 -27.78
C GLY A 18 13.56 -51.37 -27.13
N SER A 19 13.01 -52.25 -26.28
CA SER A 19 11.83 -51.97 -25.45
C SER A 19 12.19 -51.17 -24.19
N SER A 20 13.35 -51.46 -23.57
CA SER A 20 13.89 -50.68 -22.45
C SER A 20 14.21 -49.26 -22.87
N THR A 21 14.94 -49.07 -23.98
CA THR A 21 15.31 -47.73 -24.48
C THR A 21 14.09 -46.91 -24.88
N LYS A 22 13.08 -47.51 -25.51
CA LYS A 22 11.83 -46.79 -25.82
C LYS A 22 11.02 -46.43 -24.58
N ARG A 23 11.03 -47.26 -23.53
CA ARG A 23 10.41 -46.90 -22.25
C ARG A 23 11.18 -45.79 -21.56
N GLU A 24 12.51 -45.86 -21.55
CA GLU A 24 13.39 -44.81 -21.02
C GLU A 24 13.19 -43.48 -21.77
N ASP A 25 13.07 -43.49 -23.10
CA ASP A 25 12.79 -42.30 -23.92
C ASP A 25 11.38 -41.73 -23.65
N ILE A 26 10.36 -42.58 -23.47
CA ILE A 26 9.00 -42.15 -23.11
C ILE A 26 8.96 -41.59 -21.68
N ASP A 27 9.65 -42.24 -20.74
CA ASP A 27 9.75 -41.80 -19.34
C ASP A 27 10.53 -40.47 -19.24
N GLN A 28 11.57 -40.29 -20.08
CA GLN A 28 12.32 -39.04 -20.17
C GLN A 28 11.49 -37.91 -20.78
N ALA A 29 10.73 -38.17 -21.85
CA ALA A 29 9.82 -37.18 -22.43
C ALA A 29 8.66 -36.81 -21.49
N GLN A 30 8.13 -37.79 -20.74
CA GLN A 30 7.12 -37.52 -19.70
C GLN A 30 7.69 -36.69 -18.56
N LEU A 31 8.92 -36.96 -18.13
CA LEU A 31 9.60 -36.16 -17.12
C LEU A 31 9.86 -34.72 -17.60
N GLU A 32 10.28 -34.54 -18.84
CA GLU A 32 10.50 -33.22 -19.45
C GLU A 32 9.18 -32.43 -19.53
N GLN A 33 8.09 -33.07 -19.93
CA GLN A 33 6.75 -32.47 -19.93
C GLN A 33 6.31 -32.06 -18.51
N GLN A 34 6.54 -32.92 -17.50
CA GLN A 34 6.23 -32.59 -16.11
C GLN A 34 7.04 -31.38 -15.59
N LEU A 35 8.31 -31.24 -16.01
CA LEU A 35 9.13 -30.08 -15.67
C LEU A 35 8.58 -28.78 -16.29
N GLU A 36 8.17 -28.81 -17.56
CA GLU A 36 7.57 -27.67 -18.23
C GLU A 36 6.22 -27.28 -17.60
N ASP A 37 5.34 -28.26 -17.36
CA ASP A 37 4.03 -28.05 -16.74
C ASP A 37 4.16 -27.43 -15.34
N ALA A 38 5.16 -27.86 -14.55
CA ALA A 38 5.43 -27.28 -13.23
C ALA A 38 5.85 -25.80 -13.30
N VAL A 39 6.66 -25.44 -14.30
CA VAL A 39 7.07 -24.05 -14.54
C VAL A 39 5.87 -23.21 -14.98
N VAL A 40 5.05 -23.70 -15.92
CA VAL A 40 3.86 -23.00 -16.39
C VAL A 40 2.89 -22.75 -15.24
N HIS A 41 2.56 -23.80 -14.47
CA HIS A 41 1.65 -23.72 -13.33
C HIS A 41 2.08 -22.67 -12.29
N THR A 42 3.37 -22.68 -11.93
CA THR A 42 3.94 -21.71 -10.98
C THR A 42 3.74 -20.26 -11.46
N ASN A 43 3.91 -20.02 -12.76
CA ASN A 43 3.79 -18.69 -13.32
C ASN A 43 2.33 -18.24 -13.51
N GLU A 44 1.42 -19.15 -13.86
CA GLU A 44 -0.02 -18.86 -13.88
C GLU A 44 -0.52 -18.43 -12.50
N MET A 45 -0.07 -19.13 -11.45
CA MET A 45 -0.33 -18.73 -10.07
C MET A 45 0.27 -17.35 -9.74
N ALA A 46 1.50 -17.06 -10.17
CA ALA A 46 2.09 -15.73 -9.99
C ALA A 46 1.27 -14.62 -10.70
N LYS A 47 0.72 -14.89 -11.89
CA LYS A 47 -0.18 -13.96 -12.60
C LYS A 47 -1.51 -13.78 -11.87
N SER A 48 -2.09 -14.84 -11.29
CA SER A 48 -3.34 -14.75 -10.54
C SER A 48 -3.18 -13.84 -9.31
N LEU A 49 -2.02 -13.89 -8.65
CA LEU A 49 -1.66 -13.10 -7.46
C LEU A 49 -1.25 -11.65 -7.73
N GLN A 50 -1.07 -11.23 -8.99
CA GLN A 50 -0.66 -9.85 -9.29
C GLN A 50 -1.75 -8.83 -8.86
N PRO A 51 -1.37 -7.67 -8.26
CA PRO A 51 -2.33 -6.67 -7.80
C PRO A 51 -3.31 -6.22 -8.89
N LYS A 52 -4.61 -6.14 -8.56
CA LYS A 52 -5.69 -5.72 -9.47
C LYS A 52 -5.37 -4.40 -10.18
N ALA A 53 -4.80 -3.45 -9.43
CA ALA A 53 -4.36 -2.16 -9.96
C ALA A 53 -3.30 -2.27 -11.06
N THR A 54 -2.31 -3.14 -10.88
CA THR A 54 -1.27 -3.34 -11.90
C THR A 54 -1.85 -4.02 -13.14
N LYS A 55 -2.74 -5.01 -12.97
CA LYS A 55 -3.43 -5.68 -14.08
C LYS A 55 -4.23 -4.68 -14.92
N SER A 56 -5.06 -3.85 -14.27
CA SER A 56 -5.90 -2.90 -14.97
C SER A 56 -5.09 -1.76 -15.63
N ALA A 57 -3.95 -1.35 -15.05
CA ALA A 57 -3.06 -0.37 -15.68
C ALA A 57 -2.26 -0.93 -16.89
N TYR A 58 -1.90 -2.23 -16.88
CA TYR A 58 -1.06 -2.86 -17.90
C TYR A 58 -1.85 -3.41 -19.09
N LYS A 59 -3.01 -4.03 -18.84
CA LYS A 59 -3.83 -4.66 -19.89
C LYS A 59 -4.12 -3.74 -21.09
N PRO A 60 -4.56 -2.48 -20.93
CA PRO A 60 -4.83 -1.58 -22.05
C PRO A 60 -3.56 -1.28 -22.87
N LYS A 61 -2.43 -1.08 -22.20
CA LYS A 61 -1.13 -0.77 -22.82
C LYS A 61 -0.59 -1.95 -23.63
N GLN A 62 -0.75 -3.16 -23.10
CA GLN A 62 -0.40 -4.41 -23.79
C GLN A 62 -1.32 -4.67 -24.99
N LYS A 63 -2.63 -4.38 -24.87
CA LYS A 63 -3.60 -4.49 -25.97
C LYS A 63 -3.20 -3.57 -27.13
N GLU A 64 -2.89 -2.32 -26.84
CA GLU A 64 -2.46 -1.34 -27.85
C GLU A 64 -1.17 -1.76 -28.57
N PHE A 65 -0.20 -2.32 -27.83
CA PHE A 65 1.01 -2.88 -28.45
C PHE A 65 0.69 -4.02 -29.43
N LYS A 66 -0.23 -4.92 -29.06
CA LYS A 66 -0.64 -6.04 -29.92
C LYS A 66 -1.40 -5.56 -31.15
N GLU A 67 -2.27 -4.56 -31.01
CA GLU A 67 -2.99 -3.93 -32.14
C GLU A 67 -2.01 -3.28 -33.12
N TRP A 68 -1.05 -2.49 -32.61
CA TRP A 68 0.02 -1.94 -33.45
C TRP A 68 0.84 -3.02 -34.17
N CYS A 69 1.13 -4.14 -33.50
CA CYS A 69 1.80 -5.27 -34.16
C CYS A 69 0.97 -5.89 -35.29
N LYS A 70 -0.37 -5.87 -35.18
CA LYS A 70 -1.28 -6.30 -36.27
C LYS A 70 -1.18 -5.35 -37.47
N GLU A 71 -1.28 -4.05 -37.22
CA GLU A 71 -1.19 -3.01 -38.25
C GLU A 71 0.13 -3.04 -39.01
N LYS A 72 1.26 -3.32 -38.34
CA LYS A 72 2.58 -3.35 -38.97
C LYS A 72 2.85 -4.54 -39.89
N GLY A 73 2.05 -5.61 -39.81
CA GLY A 73 2.23 -6.78 -40.67
C GLY A 73 3.51 -7.58 -40.41
N PHE A 74 3.98 -7.66 -39.15
CA PHE A 74 5.08 -8.57 -38.80
C PHE A 74 4.71 -10.04 -39.13
N SER A 75 5.73 -10.87 -39.39
CA SER A 75 5.53 -12.30 -39.67
C SER A 75 4.61 -12.95 -38.64
N ARG A 76 3.65 -13.76 -39.12
CA ARG A 76 2.59 -14.40 -38.31
C ARG A 76 3.13 -15.11 -37.06
N ILE A 77 4.31 -15.71 -37.15
CA ILE A 77 4.94 -16.47 -36.07
C ILE A 77 5.50 -15.54 -34.98
N THR A 78 6.04 -14.39 -35.36
CA THR A 78 6.72 -13.47 -34.43
C THR A 78 5.88 -12.26 -34.09
N GLN A 79 4.65 -12.16 -34.61
CA GLN A 79 3.86 -10.93 -34.65
C GLN A 79 3.78 -10.23 -33.30
N TYR A 80 3.37 -10.96 -32.25
CA TYR A 80 3.21 -10.42 -30.90
C TYR A 80 4.45 -10.55 -30.02
N GLN A 81 5.50 -11.25 -30.45
CA GLN A 81 6.73 -11.39 -29.68
C GLN A 81 7.33 -10.00 -29.42
N VAL A 82 7.54 -9.68 -28.15
CA VAL A 82 8.16 -8.43 -27.71
C VAL A 82 9.65 -8.51 -27.95
N THR A 83 10.20 -7.50 -28.61
CA THR A 83 11.65 -7.32 -28.74
C THR A 83 12.00 -5.88 -28.37
N GLY A 84 13.25 -5.63 -27.98
CA GLY A 84 13.68 -4.26 -27.68
C GLY A 84 13.50 -3.30 -28.86
N LYS A 85 13.69 -3.79 -30.11
CA LYS A 85 13.46 -3.00 -31.32
C LYS A 85 11.98 -2.67 -31.53
N LYS A 86 11.08 -3.65 -31.34
CA LYS A 86 9.63 -3.42 -31.44
C LYS A 86 9.13 -2.48 -30.35
N LEU A 87 9.58 -2.66 -29.11
CA LEU A 87 9.25 -1.74 -28.02
C LEU A 87 9.70 -0.32 -28.36
N ASN A 88 10.94 -0.15 -28.82
CA ASN A 88 11.45 1.18 -29.20
C ASN A 88 10.62 1.82 -30.30
N LEU A 89 10.31 1.08 -31.38
CA LEU A 89 9.54 1.61 -32.50
C LEU A 89 8.09 1.92 -32.11
N PHE A 90 7.46 1.04 -31.33
CA PHE A 90 6.10 1.26 -30.81
C PHE A 90 6.01 2.55 -29.98
N LEU A 91 6.97 2.78 -29.09
CA LEU A 91 6.99 4.00 -28.28
C LEU A 91 7.10 5.25 -29.16
N GLN A 92 7.93 5.23 -30.19
CA GLN A 92 8.10 6.35 -31.11
C GLN A 92 6.84 6.64 -31.94
N GLU A 93 6.13 5.61 -32.37
CA GLU A 93 5.00 5.78 -33.29
C GLU A 93 3.64 5.96 -32.62
N LYS A 94 3.43 5.39 -31.43
CA LYS A 94 2.10 5.33 -30.79
C LYS A 94 2.04 5.97 -29.41
N VAL A 95 3.17 6.29 -28.77
CA VAL A 95 3.17 6.77 -27.38
C VAL A 95 3.78 8.15 -27.25
N LEU A 96 4.97 8.38 -27.82
CA LEU A 96 5.65 9.67 -27.77
C LEU A 96 4.86 10.73 -28.55
N GLY A 97 4.66 11.89 -27.94
CA GLY A 97 3.94 13.01 -28.57
C GLY A 97 2.45 12.77 -28.77
N ARG A 98 1.89 11.68 -28.21
CA ARG A 98 0.44 11.42 -28.27
C ARG A 98 -0.30 12.29 -27.26
N GLU A 99 -1.50 12.72 -27.62
CA GLU A 99 -2.44 13.32 -26.67
C GLU A 99 -2.96 12.28 -25.64
N ARG A 100 -3.28 12.76 -24.43
CA ARG A 100 -3.97 12.07 -23.36
C ARG A 100 -5.38 11.80 -23.86
N ARG A 101 -5.88 10.59 -23.58
CA ARG A 101 -7.25 10.24 -23.93
C ARG A 101 -8.18 10.96 -22.97
N THR A 102 -9.02 11.87 -23.46
CA THR A 102 -10.08 12.47 -22.65
C THR A 102 -11.05 11.37 -22.20
N PRO A 103 -11.45 11.30 -20.93
CA PRO A 103 -12.55 10.45 -20.52
C PRO A 103 -13.80 10.91 -21.26
N GLY A 104 -14.28 10.11 -22.21
CA GLY A 104 -15.55 10.39 -22.86
C GLY A 104 -16.64 10.41 -21.79
N ARG A 105 -17.31 11.56 -21.62
CA ARG A 105 -18.60 11.67 -20.94
C ARG A 105 -19.48 10.56 -21.52
N ARG A 106 -19.73 9.48 -20.76
CA ARG A 106 -20.56 8.34 -21.16
C ARG A 106 -21.94 8.85 -21.58
N LYS A 107 -22.11 9.18 -22.87
CA LYS A 107 -23.41 9.19 -23.53
C LYS A 107 -23.69 7.72 -23.79
N ARG A 108 -24.50 7.11 -22.93
CA ARG A 108 -25.09 5.80 -23.15
C ARG A 108 -25.83 5.86 -24.49
N ASN A 109 -25.26 5.26 -25.53
CA ASN A 109 -26.05 4.80 -26.67
C ASN A 109 -26.37 3.35 -26.36
N ALA A 110 -27.54 3.15 -25.74
CA ALA A 110 -28.17 1.85 -25.66
C ALA A 110 -28.76 1.56 -27.04
N GLU A 111 -28.07 0.76 -27.86
CA GLU A 111 -28.66 0.15 -29.08
C GLU A 111 -27.76 -0.94 -29.73
N GLU A 112 -26.57 -1.26 -29.22
CA GLU A 112 -25.70 -2.32 -29.80
C GLU A 112 -25.39 -3.51 -28.86
N MET A 113 -26.28 -3.82 -27.91
CA MET A 113 -26.17 -5.01 -27.04
C MET A 113 -27.37 -5.97 -27.17
N GLU A 114 -28.00 -6.05 -28.35
CA GLU A 114 -29.18 -6.92 -28.54
C GLU A 114 -28.95 -8.08 -29.53
N ASN A 115 -27.71 -8.47 -29.83
CA ASN A 115 -27.46 -9.54 -30.83
C ASN A 115 -26.48 -10.67 -30.43
N GLU A 116 -26.17 -10.85 -29.14
CA GLU A 116 -25.35 -12.00 -28.70
C GLU A 116 -25.94 -12.80 -27.51
N GLU A 117 -27.26 -12.79 -27.33
CA GLU A 117 -27.96 -13.73 -26.42
C GLU A 117 -29.01 -14.56 -27.18
N LEU A 118 -28.57 -15.37 -28.15
CA LEU A 118 -29.41 -16.38 -28.79
C LEU A 118 -28.59 -17.62 -29.17
N SER A 119 -27.85 -18.18 -28.20
CA SER A 119 -27.55 -19.62 -28.12
C SER A 119 -26.81 -19.90 -26.82
N ASP A 120 -27.52 -20.29 -25.76
CA ASP A 120 -27.46 -21.67 -25.25
C ASP A 120 -28.28 -21.75 -23.96
N SER A 121 -29.41 -22.46 -24.02
CA SER A 121 -30.26 -22.75 -22.87
C SER A 121 -30.03 -24.20 -22.46
N SER A 122 -29.43 -24.44 -21.30
CA SER A 122 -29.89 -25.44 -20.29
C SER A 122 -28.85 -25.67 -19.19
N GLY A 123 -29.27 -25.57 -17.92
CA GLY A 123 -28.52 -26.13 -16.78
C GLY A 123 -28.49 -25.27 -15.51
N ASP A 124 -29.51 -25.45 -14.68
CA ASP A 124 -29.76 -25.05 -13.29
C ASP A 124 -28.64 -24.55 -12.34
N SER A 125 -29.14 -23.67 -11.44
CA SER A 125 -28.88 -23.52 -9.99
C SER A 125 -27.81 -22.54 -9.46
N ASP A 126 -28.35 -21.54 -8.73
CA ASP A 126 -27.86 -20.82 -7.55
C ASP A 126 -26.48 -20.15 -7.57
N GLY A 127 -26.46 -18.82 -7.46
CA GLY A 127 -25.22 -18.09 -7.16
C GLY A 127 -25.31 -16.56 -7.26
N ASP A 128 -25.60 -15.93 -6.12
CA ASP A 128 -24.98 -14.69 -5.61
C ASP A 128 -24.78 -13.50 -6.59
N GLY A 129 -25.71 -12.55 -6.53
CA GLY A 129 -25.63 -11.28 -7.25
C GLY A 129 -24.59 -10.34 -6.61
N ASN A 130 -23.39 -10.31 -7.18
CA ASN A 130 -22.39 -9.29 -6.87
C ASN A 130 -22.21 -8.38 -8.10
N GLY A 131 -22.81 -7.20 -8.04
CA GLY A 131 -22.70 -6.18 -9.08
C GLY A 131 -21.28 -5.64 -9.15
N ASP A 132 -20.61 -5.92 -10.27
CA ASP A 132 -19.31 -5.37 -10.62
C ASP A 132 -19.36 -3.84 -10.72
N GLN A 133 -18.94 -3.17 -9.65
CA GLN A 133 -18.55 -1.76 -9.70
C GLN A 133 -17.09 -1.68 -10.15
N GLU A 134 -16.90 -1.21 -11.38
CA GLU A 134 -15.63 -0.80 -11.97
C GLU A 134 -14.82 0.04 -10.97
N LEU A 135 -13.77 -0.57 -10.40
CA LEU A 135 -12.74 0.12 -9.65
C LEU A 135 -11.98 1.03 -10.62
N HIS A 136 -12.35 2.31 -10.65
CA HIS A 136 -11.56 3.36 -11.24
C HIS A 136 -10.21 3.40 -10.54
N LEU A 137 -9.18 2.97 -11.27
CA LEU A 137 -7.82 3.23 -10.88
C LEU A 137 -7.58 4.73 -10.93
N GLU A 138 -7.02 5.23 -9.83
CA GLU A 138 -6.39 6.53 -9.68
C GLU A 138 -5.56 6.85 -10.94
N ASN A 139 -6.21 7.55 -11.86
CA ASN A 139 -5.56 8.48 -12.74
C ASN A 139 -5.74 9.83 -12.04
N ASP A 140 -4.64 10.46 -11.67
CA ASP A 140 -4.58 11.84 -11.16
C ASP A 140 -5.08 12.89 -12.21
N ASP A 141 -5.80 12.44 -13.25
CA ASP A 141 -6.16 13.20 -14.46
C ASP A 141 -7.54 13.89 -14.36
N GLU A 142 -8.43 13.50 -13.44
CA GLU A 142 -9.79 14.07 -13.37
C GLU A 142 -9.84 15.48 -12.74
N GLU A 143 -8.92 15.81 -11.82
CA GLU A 143 -8.91 17.12 -11.14
C GLU A 143 -8.15 18.23 -11.91
N GLU A 144 -7.37 17.88 -12.94
CA GLU A 144 -6.69 18.86 -13.81
C GLU A 144 -7.68 19.62 -14.72
N MET A 145 -8.88 19.06 -14.98
CA MET A 145 -9.74 19.51 -16.08
C MET A 145 -10.57 20.79 -15.77
N ASP A 146 -10.96 21.02 -14.51
CA ASP A 146 -11.76 22.20 -14.11
C ASP A 146 -10.91 23.49 -14.00
N GLN A 147 -9.57 23.39 -14.13
CA GLN A 147 -8.64 24.53 -14.09
C GLN A 147 -8.14 24.96 -15.50
N VAL A 148 -8.54 24.26 -16.56
CA VAL A 148 -7.98 24.43 -17.93
C VAL A 148 -8.58 25.62 -18.68
N GLU A 149 -9.76 26.11 -18.29
CA GLU A 149 -10.47 27.17 -19.03
C GLU A 149 -9.80 28.56 -18.98
N ASN A 150 -8.82 28.76 -18.09
CA ASN A 150 -8.08 30.02 -17.93
C ASN A 150 -6.63 30.00 -18.45
N LEU A 151 -6.22 28.93 -19.14
CA LEU A 151 -4.84 28.76 -19.62
C LEU A 151 -4.67 29.19 -21.09
N SER A 152 -3.48 29.64 -21.46
CA SER A 152 -3.14 30.01 -22.84
C SER A 152 -3.20 28.79 -23.79
N PRO A 153 -3.36 29.00 -25.11
CA PRO A 153 -3.45 27.90 -26.08
C PRO A 153 -2.25 26.94 -26.07
N GLN A 154 -1.04 27.43 -25.78
CA GLN A 154 0.17 26.60 -25.68
C GLN A 154 0.17 25.74 -24.40
N GLU A 155 -0.30 26.29 -23.29
CA GLU A 155 -0.46 25.55 -22.03
C GLU A 155 -1.54 24.46 -22.19
N GLN A 156 -2.64 24.76 -22.89
CA GLN A 156 -3.69 23.79 -23.20
C GLN A 156 -3.20 22.64 -24.11
N GLU A 157 -2.40 22.94 -25.14
CA GLU A 157 -1.82 21.95 -26.05
C GLU A 157 -0.80 21.05 -25.31
N SER A 158 -0.04 21.62 -24.38
CA SER A 158 0.90 20.88 -23.57
C SER A 158 0.20 19.89 -22.61
N ILE A 159 -0.84 20.29 -21.88
CA ILE A 159 -1.57 19.42 -20.92
C ILE A 159 -2.16 18.21 -21.63
N ARG A 160 -2.57 18.41 -22.89
CA ARG A 160 -3.06 17.33 -23.74
C ARG A 160 -2.01 16.29 -24.03
N LEU A 161 -0.69 16.51 -23.95
CA LEU A 161 0.29 15.46 -24.27
C LEU A 161 0.60 14.51 -23.09
N ILE A 162 0.84 13.25 -23.41
CA ILE A 162 1.24 12.21 -22.47
C ILE A 162 2.60 12.55 -21.82
N GLY A 163 2.64 12.50 -20.48
CA GLY A 163 3.85 12.77 -19.70
C GLY A 163 4.79 11.56 -19.55
N PHE A 164 5.99 11.82 -19.04
CA PHE A 164 7.03 10.80 -18.82
C PHE A 164 6.54 9.58 -18.02
N SER A 165 5.76 9.79 -16.96
CA SER A 165 5.25 8.73 -16.08
C SER A 165 4.48 7.66 -16.87
N THR A 166 3.58 8.09 -17.76
CA THR A 166 2.80 7.18 -18.60
C THR A 166 3.68 6.42 -19.59
N ILE A 167 4.70 7.07 -20.19
CA ILE A 167 5.66 6.42 -21.10
C ILE A 167 6.40 5.29 -20.35
N ASP A 168 6.87 5.55 -19.13
CA ASP A 168 7.54 4.54 -18.30
C ASP A 168 6.58 3.39 -17.91
N GLN A 169 5.29 3.67 -17.71
CA GLN A 169 4.28 2.63 -17.53
C GLN A 169 4.09 1.75 -18.78
N TYR A 170 4.13 2.31 -20.00
CA TYR A 170 4.11 1.51 -21.24
C TYR A 170 5.32 0.58 -21.32
N VAL A 171 6.52 1.10 -21.05
CA VAL A 171 7.74 0.29 -21.00
C VAL A 171 7.60 -0.84 -19.99
N SER A 172 7.09 -0.54 -18.79
CA SER A 172 6.92 -1.53 -17.71
C SER A 172 5.86 -2.58 -18.05
N ALA A 173 4.73 -2.18 -18.65
CA ALA A 173 3.66 -3.09 -19.08
C ALA A 173 4.10 -4.03 -20.20
N ILE A 174 4.88 -3.52 -21.17
CA ILE A 174 5.39 -4.33 -22.29
C ILE A 174 6.57 -5.21 -21.84
N THR A 175 7.39 -4.74 -20.90
CA THR A 175 8.42 -5.58 -20.27
C THR A 175 7.78 -6.74 -19.49
N ALA A 176 6.66 -6.49 -18.80
CA ALA A 176 5.88 -7.57 -18.18
C ALA A 176 5.35 -8.55 -19.23
N LEU A 177 4.78 -8.07 -20.34
CA LEU A 177 4.34 -8.92 -21.45
C LEU A 177 5.47 -9.77 -22.03
N TYR A 178 6.68 -9.22 -22.16
CA TYR A 178 7.86 -9.97 -22.58
C TYR A 178 8.20 -11.11 -21.62
N ASN A 179 8.23 -10.83 -20.31
CA ASN A 179 8.51 -11.86 -19.30
C ASN A 179 7.44 -12.98 -19.36
N GLU A 180 6.17 -12.61 -19.56
CA GLU A 180 5.10 -13.59 -19.76
C GLU A 180 5.31 -14.46 -21.01
N GLN A 181 5.86 -13.89 -22.09
CA GLN A 181 6.15 -14.64 -23.32
C GLN A 181 7.37 -15.54 -23.21
N LEU A 182 8.40 -15.11 -22.48
CA LEU A 182 9.56 -15.96 -22.15
C LEU A 182 9.11 -17.19 -21.37
N THR A 183 8.33 -16.98 -20.31
CA THR A 183 7.77 -18.03 -19.49
C THR A 183 6.91 -19.02 -20.28
N ALA A 184 6.11 -18.53 -21.22
CA ALA A 184 5.25 -19.38 -22.03
C ALA A 184 5.99 -20.07 -23.21
N GLY A 185 7.31 -19.91 -23.33
CA GLY A 185 8.10 -20.43 -24.46
C GLY A 185 7.78 -19.78 -25.81
N VAL A 186 6.89 -18.78 -25.85
CA VAL A 186 6.45 -18.09 -27.07
C VAL A 186 7.55 -17.14 -27.59
N ASN A 187 8.41 -16.65 -26.70
CA ASN A 187 9.54 -15.80 -27.07
C ASN A 187 10.85 -16.47 -26.62
N VAL A 188 11.77 -16.66 -27.56
CA VAL A 188 13.06 -17.32 -27.35
C VAL A 188 14.22 -16.34 -27.25
N MET A 189 13.96 -15.02 -27.37
CA MET A 189 15.01 -14.02 -27.29
C MET A 189 15.33 -13.70 -25.84
N GLU A 190 16.55 -14.03 -25.38
CA GLU A 190 16.98 -13.79 -23.99
C GLU A 190 17.27 -12.32 -23.66
N ASN A 191 17.48 -11.48 -24.69
CA ASN A 191 17.83 -10.08 -24.49
C ASN A 191 16.63 -9.25 -24.02
N GLN A 192 16.77 -8.63 -22.85
CA GLN A 192 15.71 -7.81 -22.25
C GLN A 192 15.21 -6.69 -23.19
N PRO A 193 13.89 -6.38 -23.19
CA PRO A 193 13.30 -5.34 -24.03
C PRO A 193 13.86 -3.94 -23.79
N ARG A 194 14.36 -3.65 -22.58
CA ARG A 194 14.96 -2.36 -22.20
C ARG A 194 16.39 -2.20 -22.74
N ILE A 195 16.52 -2.24 -24.07
CA ILE A 195 17.77 -2.00 -24.78
C ILE A 195 18.25 -0.55 -24.61
N ASN A 196 19.51 -0.27 -24.94
CA ASN A 196 20.10 1.08 -24.83
C ASN A 196 19.28 2.15 -25.57
N ALA A 197 18.66 1.82 -26.71
CA ALA A 197 17.77 2.73 -27.43
C ALA A 197 16.54 3.13 -26.58
N VAL A 198 15.86 2.17 -25.94
CA VAL A 198 14.72 2.44 -25.05
C VAL A 198 15.16 3.25 -23.82
N LYS A 199 16.34 2.95 -23.25
CA LYS A 199 16.91 3.74 -22.15
C LYS A 199 17.17 5.20 -22.55
N ASN A 200 17.72 5.42 -23.75
CA ASN A 200 17.95 6.77 -24.28
C ASN A 200 16.63 7.48 -24.60
N LEU A 201 15.63 6.77 -25.13
CA LEU A 201 14.29 7.30 -25.35
C LEU A 201 13.66 7.79 -24.04
N LEU A 202 13.74 7.00 -22.97
CA LEU A 202 13.27 7.40 -21.64
C LEU A 202 14.03 8.61 -21.10
N LYS A 203 15.36 8.69 -21.29
CA LYS A 203 16.14 9.89 -20.92
C LYS A 203 15.67 11.13 -21.67
N ASN A 204 15.48 11.02 -22.99
CA ASN A 204 15.01 12.12 -23.82
C ASN A 204 13.59 12.56 -23.42
N ALA A 205 12.68 11.61 -23.23
CA ALA A 205 11.33 11.88 -22.75
C ALA A 205 11.35 12.63 -21.41
N ARG A 206 12.25 12.28 -20.49
CA ARG A 206 12.40 12.99 -19.20
C ARG A 206 12.94 14.41 -19.36
N ILE A 207 13.86 14.64 -20.29
CA ILE A 207 14.38 15.98 -20.61
C ILE A 207 13.28 16.84 -21.23
N LEU A 208 12.54 16.30 -22.19
CA LEU A 208 11.42 17.00 -22.85
C LEU A 208 10.30 17.30 -21.88
N ASP A 209 9.95 16.37 -20.99
CA ASP A 209 8.96 16.57 -19.94
C ASP A 209 9.38 17.72 -19.00
N ARG A 210 10.67 17.79 -18.63
CA ARG A 210 11.20 18.94 -17.87
C ARG A 210 11.11 20.25 -18.67
N GLN A 211 11.49 20.25 -19.95
CA GLN A 211 11.42 21.45 -20.79
C GLN A 211 9.98 21.95 -20.91
N LYS A 212 9.05 21.04 -21.16
CA LYS A 212 7.61 21.30 -21.18
C LYS A 212 7.12 21.93 -19.87
N ARG A 213 7.49 21.36 -18.71
CA ARG A 213 7.16 21.97 -17.41
C ARG A 213 7.71 23.40 -17.29
N CYS A 214 8.90 23.67 -17.83
CA CYS A 214 9.46 25.02 -17.86
C CYS A 214 8.71 25.97 -18.80
N ASP A 215 8.39 25.51 -20.01
CA ASP A 215 7.69 26.29 -21.04
C ASP A 215 6.24 26.62 -20.60
N ASN A 216 5.63 25.73 -19.82
CA ASN A 216 4.32 25.89 -19.20
C ASN A 216 4.32 26.73 -17.93
N TYR A 217 5.47 27.26 -17.51
CA TYR A 217 5.63 28.00 -16.25
C TYR A 217 5.06 27.25 -15.03
N GLU A 218 5.12 25.91 -15.03
CA GLU A 218 4.67 25.11 -13.89
C GLU A 218 5.44 25.53 -12.63
N ASP A 219 4.75 25.50 -11.47
CA ASP A 219 5.32 25.94 -10.20
C ASP A 219 6.60 25.15 -9.91
N ARG A 220 7.73 25.86 -9.92
CA ARG A 220 9.07 25.27 -9.71
C ARG A 220 9.23 24.66 -8.32
N ALA A 221 8.39 25.08 -7.37
CA ALA A 221 8.38 24.56 -6.01
C ALA A 221 7.49 23.31 -5.85
N ALA A 222 6.61 23.01 -6.81
CA ALA A 222 5.75 21.82 -6.78
C ALA A 222 6.58 20.53 -6.72
N GLY A 223 6.23 19.63 -5.79
CA GLY A 223 6.96 18.38 -5.57
C GLY A 223 8.39 18.53 -5.03
N THR A 224 8.79 19.72 -4.57
CA THR A 224 10.10 19.97 -3.96
C THR A 224 10.03 19.99 -2.43
N ILE A 225 11.13 20.36 -1.77
CA ILE A 225 11.16 20.56 -0.30
C ILE A 225 10.14 21.60 0.19
N PHE A 226 9.69 22.51 -0.69
CA PHE A 226 8.71 23.56 -0.39
C PHE A 226 7.25 23.09 -0.54
N ASP A 227 7.01 21.88 -1.07
CA ASP A 227 5.67 21.31 -1.21
C ASP A 227 5.17 20.68 0.10
N GLY A 228 3.87 20.79 0.37
CA GLY A 228 3.26 20.31 1.60
C GLY A 228 3.57 21.18 2.81
N TYR A 229 3.92 20.53 3.93
CA TYR A 229 4.30 21.22 5.16
C TYR A 229 5.68 20.74 5.66
N SER A 230 6.34 21.58 6.45
CA SER A 230 7.70 21.31 6.96
C SER A 230 7.88 21.72 8.43
N THR A 231 6.80 22.10 9.12
CA THR A 231 6.84 22.52 10.53
C THR A 231 5.75 21.82 11.34
N THR A 232 6.02 21.57 12.63
CA THR A 232 5.02 21.04 13.57
C THR A 232 3.83 21.99 13.71
N GLU A 233 4.05 23.30 13.64
CA GLU A 233 2.97 24.27 13.70
C GLU A 233 1.97 24.09 12.55
N LYS A 234 2.44 23.88 11.32
CA LYS A 234 1.55 23.62 10.17
C LYS A 234 0.81 22.29 10.30
N LEU A 235 1.47 21.24 10.79
CA LEU A 235 0.81 19.98 11.12
C LEU A 235 -0.27 20.18 12.18
N ALA A 236 0.04 20.90 13.25
CA ALA A 236 -0.88 21.20 14.34
C ALA A 236 -2.09 22.04 13.87
N GLN A 237 -1.93 22.96 12.92
CA GLN A 237 -3.05 23.71 12.31
C GLN A 237 -4.06 22.78 11.63
N VAL A 238 -3.59 21.76 10.90
CA VAL A 238 -4.49 20.78 10.25
C VAL A 238 -5.18 19.90 11.29
N VAL A 239 -4.47 19.50 12.34
CA VAL A 239 -5.05 18.72 13.43
C VAL A 239 -6.10 19.54 14.20
N ASP A 240 -5.81 20.80 14.52
CA ASP A 240 -6.75 21.76 15.13
C ASP A 240 -8.04 21.91 14.30
N TYR A 241 -7.90 22.04 12.97
CA TYR A 241 -9.05 22.10 12.05
C TYR A 241 -9.99 20.89 12.20
N PHE A 242 -9.44 19.69 12.37
CA PHE A 242 -10.24 18.48 12.57
C PHE A 242 -10.82 18.43 13.99
N LEU A 243 -10.04 18.75 15.02
CA LEU A 243 -10.47 18.67 16.42
C LEU A 243 -11.63 19.60 16.73
N ARG A 244 -11.61 20.82 16.21
CA ARG A 244 -12.69 21.81 16.42
C ARG A 244 -14.05 21.37 15.91
N LYS A 245 -14.11 20.34 15.06
CA LYS A 245 -15.37 19.80 14.55
C LYS A 245 -16.00 18.76 15.48
N ASP A 246 -15.24 18.24 16.45
CA ASP A 246 -15.70 17.33 17.52
C ASP A 246 -16.64 16.21 17.04
N ARG A 247 -16.20 15.44 16.03
CA ARG A 247 -16.91 14.24 15.57
C ARG A 247 -15.92 13.12 15.26
N SER A 248 -16.38 11.88 15.46
CA SER A 248 -15.62 10.64 15.21
C SER A 248 -14.84 10.64 13.89
N GLU A 249 -15.47 11.07 12.79
CA GLU A 249 -14.86 11.13 11.46
C GLU A 249 -13.66 12.10 11.38
N HIS A 250 -13.66 13.19 12.14
CA HIS A 250 -12.57 14.17 12.13
C HIS A 250 -11.42 13.72 13.03
N TYR A 251 -11.71 13.06 14.15
CA TYR A 251 -10.67 12.36 14.94
C TYR A 251 -9.98 11.26 14.13
N ARG A 252 -10.76 10.48 13.36
CA ARG A 252 -10.24 9.51 12.38
C ARG A 252 -9.27 10.18 11.42
N ASN A 253 -9.70 11.25 10.74
CA ASN A 253 -8.90 11.92 9.71
C ASN A 253 -7.62 12.55 10.28
N ALA A 254 -7.70 13.17 11.47
CA ALA A 254 -6.54 13.68 12.18
C ALA A 254 -5.55 12.57 12.53
N MET A 255 -6.05 11.45 13.07
CA MET A 255 -5.22 10.29 13.41
C MET A 255 -4.56 9.67 12.17
N MET A 256 -5.27 9.57 11.04
CA MET A 256 -4.72 9.08 9.78
C MET A 256 -3.56 9.95 9.28
N LEU A 257 -3.70 11.29 9.36
CA LEU A 257 -2.62 12.21 9.01
C LEU A 257 -1.40 12.06 9.95
N LEU A 258 -1.65 12.01 11.27
CA LEU A 258 -0.60 11.87 12.27
C LEU A 258 0.13 10.53 12.15
N LEU A 259 -0.59 9.44 11.90
CA LEU A 259 0.04 8.13 11.72
C LEU A 259 0.83 8.06 10.41
N SER A 260 0.32 8.64 9.33
CA SER A 260 1.08 8.80 8.08
C SER A 260 2.37 9.60 8.30
N HIS A 261 2.29 10.67 9.09
CA HIS A 261 3.43 11.52 9.42
C HIS A 261 4.46 10.84 10.32
N HIS A 262 4.07 10.36 11.49
CA HIS A 262 5.00 9.85 12.51
C HIS A 262 5.51 8.45 12.20
N CYS A 263 4.70 7.58 11.58
CA CYS A 263 5.10 6.23 11.20
C CYS A 263 5.58 6.13 9.73
N LEU A 264 5.64 7.26 9.01
CA LEU A 264 5.98 7.35 7.59
C LEU A 264 5.12 6.45 6.69
N LEU A 265 3.83 6.32 6.97
CA LEU A 265 2.94 5.39 6.26
C LEU A 265 2.34 6.00 5.00
N ARG A 266 2.23 5.18 3.95
CA ARG A 266 1.48 5.49 2.74
C ARG A 266 -0.02 5.52 3.01
N GLY A 267 -0.76 6.33 2.27
CA GLY A 267 -2.21 6.43 2.43
C GLY A 267 -2.96 5.11 2.24
N GLU A 268 -2.47 4.21 1.38
CA GLU A 268 -3.01 2.83 1.23
C GLU A 268 -2.84 2.05 2.54
N ASN A 269 -1.60 1.94 3.05
CA ASN A 269 -1.32 1.23 4.30
C ASN A 269 -2.12 1.79 5.48
N VAL A 270 -2.24 3.12 5.60
CA VAL A 270 -3.00 3.75 6.71
C VAL A 270 -4.46 3.29 6.70
N ARG A 271 -5.10 3.23 5.53
CA ARG A 271 -6.50 2.82 5.44
C ARG A 271 -6.68 1.33 5.71
N SER A 272 -5.71 0.52 5.31
CA SER A 272 -5.82 -0.93 5.38
C SER A 272 -5.56 -1.50 6.78
N LEU A 273 -5.04 -0.71 7.72
CA LEU A 273 -4.74 -1.12 9.10
C LEU A 273 -5.94 -1.73 9.82
N ASP A 274 -5.71 -2.84 10.50
CA ASP A 274 -6.67 -3.49 11.38
C ASP A 274 -6.38 -3.17 12.86
N LEU A 275 -7.41 -3.20 13.70
CA LEU A 275 -7.26 -3.01 15.15
C LEU A 275 -6.26 -3.98 15.82
N PRO A 276 -6.26 -5.29 15.52
CA PRO A 276 -5.32 -6.25 16.12
C PRO A 276 -3.85 -5.95 15.86
N ASP A 277 -3.55 -5.20 14.79
CA ASP A 277 -2.18 -4.86 14.41
C ASP A 277 -1.57 -3.74 15.25
N ALA A 278 -2.40 -3.04 16.05
CA ALA A 278 -1.96 -1.98 16.92
C ALA A 278 -1.58 -2.51 18.31
N GLN A 279 -0.31 -2.35 18.67
CA GLN A 279 0.27 -2.85 19.93
C GLN A 279 1.19 -1.80 20.55
N THR A 280 1.67 -2.08 21.76
CA THR A 280 2.67 -1.26 22.45
C THR A 280 3.92 -2.05 22.74
N LEU A 281 5.07 -1.39 22.64
CA LEU A 281 6.38 -1.96 23.00
C LEU A 281 7.11 -1.01 23.95
N SER A 282 7.58 -1.53 25.07
CA SER A 282 8.42 -0.77 26.00
C SER A 282 9.83 -0.58 25.40
N LEU A 283 10.27 0.67 25.33
CA LEU A 283 11.61 1.02 24.90
C LEU A 283 12.53 1.11 26.11
N GLU A 284 13.15 -0.01 26.47
CA GLU A 284 14.07 -0.08 27.60
C GLU A 284 15.17 0.98 27.51
N GLY A 285 15.40 1.68 28.63
CA GLY A 285 16.38 2.75 28.76
C GLY A 285 15.97 4.10 28.16
N GLU A 286 14.83 4.18 27.45
CA GLU A 286 14.29 5.46 26.96
C GLU A 286 13.46 6.17 28.02
N GLY A 287 12.98 5.51 29.08
CA GLY A 287 12.13 6.13 30.10
C GLY A 287 12.77 7.30 30.88
N VAL A 288 11.96 8.21 31.43
CA VAL A 288 12.42 9.36 32.25
C VAL A 288 13.21 8.86 33.48
N THR A 289 12.64 7.85 34.12
CA THR A 289 13.13 7.16 35.31
C THR A 289 12.94 5.66 35.11
N PRO A 290 13.62 4.81 35.90
CA PRO A 290 13.45 3.36 35.79
C PRO A 290 11.99 2.88 35.97
N ASP A 291 11.15 3.66 36.63
CA ASP A 291 9.74 3.35 36.89
C ASP A 291 8.75 4.02 35.89
N ILE A 292 9.24 4.84 34.97
CA ILE A 292 8.44 5.48 33.91
C ILE A 292 9.03 5.06 32.56
N GLU A 293 8.54 3.95 32.04
CA GLU A 293 8.95 3.42 30.75
C GLU A 293 8.44 4.27 29.58
N CYS A 294 9.26 4.39 28.52
CA CYS A 294 8.80 4.97 27.27
C CYS A 294 8.11 3.90 26.43
N GLN A 295 6.83 4.09 26.11
CA GLN A 295 6.05 3.18 25.29
C GLN A 295 6.03 3.65 23.84
N ALA A 296 6.37 2.75 22.91
CA ALA A 296 6.18 2.95 21.48
C ALA A 296 4.87 2.32 21.03
N LEU A 297 4.05 3.08 20.30
CA LEU A 297 2.95 2.54 19.53
C LEU A 297 3.58 1.83 18.35
N VAL A 298 3.22 0.57 18.16
CA VAL A 298 3.72 -0.27 17.07
C VAL A 298 2.52 -0.76 16.27
N ILE A 299 2.57 -0.53 14.96
CA ILE A 299 1.57 -0.99 14.01
C ILE A 299 2.22 -2.05 13.13
N LEU A 300 1.71 -3.27 13.18
CA LEU A 300 2.10 -4.33 12.27
C LEU A 300 1.54 -4.05 10.86
N ILE A 301 2.36 -4.29 9.85
CA ILE A 301 2.02 -4.10 8.43
C ILE A 301 2.58 -5.31 7.70
N ASP A 302 1.72 -6.24 7.32
CA ASP A 302 2.10 -7.42 6.55
C ASP A 302 1.67 -7.33 5.08
N HIS A 303 0.88 -6.34 4.71
CA HIS A 303 0.37 -6.15 3.36
C HIS A 303 0.58 -4.72 2.83
N GLY A 304 0.42 -4.55 1.52
CA GLY A 304 0.47 -3.27 0.81
C GLY A 304 1.25 -3.34 -0.49
N LYS A 305 1.09 -2.35 -1.37
CA LYS A 305 1.69 -2.31 -2.72
C LYS A 305 3.19 -2.65 -2.79
N THR A 306 3.97 -2.30 -1.77
CA THR A 306 5.42 -2.58 -1.71
C THR A 306 5.78 -3.86 -0.95
N ASN A 307 4.85 -4.42 -0.18
CA ASN A 307 5.06 -5.63 0.62
C ASN A 307 4.25 -6.80 0.03
N LYS A 308 4.69 -7.29 -1.14
CA LYS A 308 3.98 -8.33 -1.89
C LYS A 308 4.08 -9.73 -1.26
N PHE A 309 4.99 -9.91 -0.31
CA PHE A 309 5.37 -11.23 0.22
C PHE A 309 4.89 -11.47 1.65
N GLY A 310 4.04 -10.60 2.21
CA GLY A 310 3.51 -10.83 3.55
C GLY A 310 4.53 -10.60 4.66
N LYS A 311 5.65 -9.90 4.41
CA LYS A 311 6.72 -9.79 5.40
C LYS A 311 6.26 -8.89 6.55
N PRO A 312 6.40 -9.28 7.83
CA PRO A 312 6.12 -8.38 8.93
C PRO A 312 6.95 -7.10 8.82
N GLN A 313 6.29 -5.95 8.67
CA GLN A 313 6.88 -4.62 8.74
C GLN A 313 6.20 -3.85 9.87
N TYR A 314 6.88 -2.82 10.37
CA TYR A 314 6.37 -2.04 11.51
C TYR A 314 6.32 -0.55 11.18
N GLY A 315 5.20 0.08 11.52
CA GLY A 315 5.11 1.51 11.75
C GLY A 315 5.25 1.78 13.25
N SER A 316 5.96 2.84 13.65
CA SER A 316 6.10 3.14 15.07
C SER A 316 6.21 4.63 15.38
N CYS A 317 5.70 5.01 16.55
CA CYS A 317 5.81 6.35 17.10
C CYS A 317 5.74 6.33 18.64
N ILE A 318 6.29 7.37 19.28
CA ILE A 318 6.21 7.58 20.74
C ILE A 318 5.33 8.80 21.02
N GLN A 319 5.04 9.08 22.29
CA GLN A 319 4.29 10.27 22.66
C GLN A 319 5.08 11.54 22.30
N ASN A 320 4.43 12.52 21.66
CA ASN A 320 5.10 13.76 21.26
C ASN A 320 5.24 14.72 22.44
N ASP A 321 6.22 15.61 22.39
CA ASP A 321 6.32 16.76 23.28
C ASP A 321 5.12 17.72 23.12
N ASP A 322 4.72 18.01 21.88
CA ASP A 322 3.54 18.82 21.54
C ASP A 322 2.29 17.94 21.49
N ILE A 323 1.41 18.15 22.47
CA ILE A 323 0.13 17.47 22.60
C ILE A 323 -0.74 17.59 21.34
N LYS A 324 -0.71 18.73 20.64
CA LYS A 324 -1.56 18.98 19.46
C LYS A 324 -1.26 18.05 18.30
N THR A 325 -0.08 17.41 18.31
CA THR A 325 0.34 16.47 17.25
C THR A 325 0.61 15.07 17.79
N CYS A 326 0.32 14.81 19.08
CA CYS A 326 0.61 13.54 19.71
C CYS A 326 -0.24 12.41 19.12
N PRO A 327 0.36 11.42 18.41
CA PRO A 327 -0.40 10.33 17.79
C PRO A 327 -1.03 9.40 18.83
N TRP A 328 -0.40 9.23 20.00
CA TRP A 328 -0.96 8.46 21.11
C TRP A 328 -2.25 9.07 21.65
N MET A 329 -2.25 10.38 21.92
CA MET A 329 -3.45 11.07 22.39
C MET A 329 -4.54 11.05 21.32
N MET A 330 -4.19 11.29 20.06
CA MET A 330 -5.18 11.27 18.97
C MET A 330 -5.83 9.90 18.79
N LEU A 331 -5.04 8.82 18.92
CA LEU A 331 -5.56 7.45 18.88
C LEU A 331 -6.51 7.19 20.06
N ALA A 332 -6.13 7.62 21.26
CA ALA A 332 -6.95 7.48 22.46
C ALA A 332 -8.29 8.20 22.30
N LEU A 333 -8.27 9.47 21.85
CA LEU A 333 -9.47 10.26 21.54
C LEU A 333 -10.37 9.58 20.52
N TYR A 334 -9.79 9.11 19.41
CA TYR A 334 -10.56 8.48 18.35
C TYR A 334 -11.25 7.19 18.83
N LEU A 335 -10.52 6.30 19.52
CA LEU A 335 -11.08 5.05 20.04
C LEU A 335 -12.09 5.30 21.16
N PHE A 336 -11.84 6.29 22.03
CA PHE A 336 -12.80 6.72 23.05
C PHE A 336 -14.09 7.22 22.40
N HIS A 337 -13.98 8.04 21.36
CA HIS A 337 -15.17 8.52 20.65
C HIS A 337 -15.92 7.39 19.93
N ARG A 338 -15.23 6.38 19.39
CA ARG A 338 -15.88 5.20 18.78
C ARG A 338 -16.71 4.43 19.81
N TRP A 339 -16.10 4.00 20.90
CA TRP A 339 -16.70 3.01 21.81
C TRP A 339 -17.46 3.62 22.98
N ILE A 340 -17.11 4.84 23.41
CA ILE A 340 -17.72 5.48 24.58
C ILE A 340 -18.74 6.54 24.16
N VAL A 341 -18.36 7.46 23.26
CA VAL A 341 -19.24 8.56 22.84
C VAL A 341 -20.30 8.08 21.85
N VAL A 342 -19.88 7.43 20.75
CA VAL A 342 -20.77 6.89 19.71
C VAL A 342 -21.37 5.55 20.09
N GLN A 343 -20.82 4.89 21.12
CA GLN A 343 -21.27 3.59 21.60
C GLN A 343 -21.25 2.50 20.51
N GLU A 344 -20.24 2.54 19.62
CA GLU A 344 -19.96 1.41 18.72
C GLU A 344 -19.71 0.16 19.58
N PRO A 345 -20.35 -0.99 19.27
CA PRO A 345 -20.10 -2.22 19.99
C PRO A 345 -18.61 -2.55 20.04
N PHE A 346 -18.12 -2.85 21.24
CA PHE A 346 -16.73 -3.24 21.42
C PHE A 346 -16.46 -4.63 20.81
N LEU A 347 -15.18 -4.92 20.58
CA LEU A 347 -14.69 -6.10 19.89
C LEU A 347 -15.06 -7.41 20.62
N ASN A 348 -15.31 -8.47 19.84
CA ASN A 348 -15.43 -9.83 20.35
C ASN A 348 -14.11 -10.58 20.12
N MET A 349 -13.25 -10.64 21.15
CA MET A 349 -11.93 -11.28 21.05
C MET A 349 -11.95 -12.78 21.36
N THR A 350 -13.12 -13.41 21.47
CA THR A 350 -13.24 -14.85 21.76
C THR A 350 -12.62 -15.72 20.68
N LYS A 351 -12.74 -15.30 19.41
CA LYS A 351 -12.19 -16.01 18.25
C LYS A 351 -11.53 -15.04 17.27
N PRO A 352 -10.41 -15.40 16.63
CA PRO A 352 -9.73 -14.54 15.65
C PRO A 352 -10.67 -13.99 14.56
N GLU A 353 -11.54 -14.82 14.00
CA GLU A 353 -12.44 -14.47 12.90
C GLU A 353 -13.47 -13.40 13.29
N SER A 354 -13.70 -13.22 14.60
CA SER A 354 -14.64 -12.24 15.13
C SER A 354 -14.09 -10.82 15.21
N TRP A 355 -12.76 -10.62 15.08
CA TRP A 355 -12.17 -9.29 15.22
C TRP A 355 -10.91 -9.00 14.39
N TYR A 356 -10.25 -10.02 13.81
CA TYR A 356 -9.00 -9.82 13.08
C TYR A 356 -9.14 -8.92 11.84
N ASN A 357 -10.34 -8.90 11.25
CA ASN A 357 -10.63 -8.08 10.08
C ASN A 357 -11.25 -6.72 10.40
N ILE A 358 -11.35 -6.34 11.69
CA ILE A 358 -11.95 -5.06 12.06
C ILE A 358 -10.93 -3.96 11.85
N LYS A 359 -11.26 -3.00 10.99
CA LYS A 359 -10.38 -1.90 10.60
C LYS A 359 -10.13 -0.94 11.76
N LEU A 360 -8.89 -0.46 11.86
CA LEU A 360 -8.50 0.59 12.78
C LEU A 360 -9.31 1.86 12.51
N TYR A 361 -9.47 2.24 11.24
CA TYR A 361 -10.27 3.39 10.82
C TYR A 361 -11.56 2.94 10.16
N LYS A 362 -12.69 3.21 10.82
CA LYS A 362 -14.01 2.96 10.25
C LYS A 362 -14.25 3.91 9.08
N GLY A 363 -14.56 3.40 7.89
CA GLY A 363 -15.01 4.21 6.75
C GLY A 363 -16.41 4.80 6.97
N ASP A 364 -16.98 5.44 5.95
CA ASP A 364 -18.36 5.95 6.02
C ASP A 364 -19.40 4.82 5.86
N ASN A 365 -18.93 3.59 5.65
CA ASN A 365 -19.73 2.37 5.56
C ASN A 365 -20.21 1.89 6.94
N VAL A 366 -21.32 1.16 6.97
CA VAL A 366 -21.83 0.51 8.20
C VAL A 366 -20.89 -0.61 8.67
N ASP A 367 -20.30 -1.35 7.72
CA ASP A 367 -19.39 -2.46 7.96
C ASP A 367 -17.97 -1.98 8.33
N ASN A 368 -17.55 -2.27 9.57
CA ASN A 368 -16.24 -1.87 10.11
C ASN A 368 -15.10 -2.82 9.70
N THR A 369 -15.37 -3.84 8.88
CA THR A 369 -14.35 -4.72 8.29
C THR A 369 -13.86 -4.23 6.92
N LYS A 370 -14.52 -3.22 6.36
CA LYS A 370 -14.18 -2.66 5.05
C LYS A 370 -13.24 -1.47 5.17
N GLU A 371 -12.22 -1.46 4.33
CA GLU A 371 -11.31 -0.34 4.17
C GLU A 371 -12.08 0.94 3.78
N MET A 372 -11.65 2.07 4.33
CA MET A 372 -12.11 3.39 3.88
C MET A 372 -11.80 3.60 2.40
N GLN A 373 -12.72 4.23 1.67
CA GLN A 373 -12.50 4.50 0.24
C GLN A 373 -11.33 5.48 0.04
N PRO A 374 -10.43 5.24 -0.95
CA PRO A 374 -9.30 6.13 -1.23
C PRO A 374 -9.72 7.59 -1.45
N LYS A 375 -10.80 7.80 -2.21
CA LYS A 375 -11.35 9.14 -2.47
C LYS A 375 -11.85 9.84 -1.21
N ALA A 376 -12.53 9.13 -0.31
CA ALA A 376 -12.99 9.71 0.95
C ALA A 376 -11.81 10.19 1.81
N HIS A 377 -10.71 9.42 1.84
CA HIS A 377 -9.50 9.81 2.54
C HIS A 377 -8.83 11.02 1.86
N TYR A 378 -8.71 11.01 0.53
CA TYR A 378 -8.19 12.12 -0.26
C TYR A 378 -8.96 13.42 0.02
N ASP A 379 -10.27 13.41 -0.17
CA ASP A 379 -11.14 14.58 -0.03
C ASP A 379 -11.08 15.14 1.41
N ALA A 380 -10.96 14.28 2.42
CA ALA A 380 -10.84 14.70 3.82
C ALA A 380 -9.53 15.46 4.09
N ILE A 381 -8.39 14.92 3.65
CA ILE A 381 -7.08 15.57 3.82
C ILE A 381 -7.00 16.83 2.99
N GLU A 382 -7.52 16.82 1.76
CA GLU A 382 -7.54 17.98 0.90
C GLU A 382 -8.34 19.14 1.53
N LYS A 383 -9.53 18.87 2.08
CA LYS A 383 -10.32 19.87 2.81
C LYS A 383 -9.55 20.47 3.98
N GLY A 384 -8.84 19.64 4.76
CA GLY A 384 -7.99 20.12 5.85
C GLY A 384 -6.84 21.01 5.38
N PHE A 385 -6.14 20.60 4.32
CA PHE A 385 -5.05 21.39 3.75
C PHE A 385 -5.54 22.72 3.14
N LYS A 386 -6.63 22.71 2.39
CA LYS A 386 -7.26 23.92 1.83
C LYS A 386 -7.63 24.90 2.95
N ALA A 387 -8.26 24.41 4.02
CA ALA A 387 -8.65 25.24 5.18
C ALA A 387 -7.44 25.84 5.93
N CYS A 388 -6.29 25.17 5.91
CA CYS A 388 -5.06 25.63 6.58
C CYS A 388 -4.07 26.34 5.63
N HIS A 389 -4.48 26.61 4.39
CA HIS A 389 -3.66 27.20 3.34
C HIS A 389 -2.35 26.43 3.10
N ILE A 390 -2.40 25.10 3.15
CA ILE A 390 -1.28 24.21 2.81
C ILE A 390 -1.41 23.80 1.34
N ARG A 391 -0.38 24.15 0.56
CA ARG A 391 -0.25 23.70 -0.83
C ARG A 391 0.56 22.42 -0.84
N SER A 392 -0.02 21.36 -1.39
CA SER A 392 0.59 20.04 -1.46
C SER A 392 0.15 19.36 -2.75
N MET A 393 1.09 18.90 -3.57
CA MET A 393 0.77 18.09 -4.76
C MET A 393 0.29 16.70 -4.36
N ALA A 394 0.81 16.15 -3.27
CA ALA A 394 0.29 14.92 -2.66
C ALA A 394 -0.82 15.24 -1.66
N LYS A 395 -1.82 14.37 -1.51
CA LYS A 395 -2.77 14.41 -0.37
C LYS A 395 -2.57 13.21 0.56
N THR A 396 -2.97 12.02 0.11
CA THR A 396 -2.93 10.78 0.89
C THR A 396 -1.51 10.29 1.25
N HIS A 397 -0.48 10.78 0.54
CA HIS A 397 0.94 10.50 0.83
C HIS A 397 1.70 11.70 1.40
N ALA A 398 1.04 12.84 1.59
CA ALA A 398 1.69 14.06 2.07
C ALA A 398 2.25 13.91 3.49
N GLY A 399 1.57 13.13 4.34
CA GLY A 399 2.03 12.80 5.69
C GLY A 399 3.40 12.11 5.67
N GLN A 400 3.53 11.02 4.92
CA GLN A 400 4.80 10.29 4.74
C GLN A 400 5.93 11.19 4.22
N GLN A 401 5.66 11.98 3.17
CA GLN A 401 6.68 12.85 2.56
C GLN A 401 7.11 13.96 3.52
N SER A 402 6.15 14.64 4.15
CA SER A 402 6.43 15.73 5.09
C SER A 402 7.11 15.20 6.36
N GLY A 403 6.71 14.03 6.85
CA GLY A 403 7.35 13.36 7.99
C GLY A 403 8.81 13.01 7.71
N ALA A 404 9.12 12.39 6.57
CA ALA A 404 10.49 12.05 6.21
C ALA A 404 11.37 13.29 6.08
N LYS A 405 10.85 14.35 5.44
CA LYS A 405 11.52 15.65 5.30
C LYS A 405 11.77 16.31 6.67
N MET A 406 10.79 16.28 7.57
CA MET A 406 10.94 16.86 8.90
C MET A 406 11.92 16.06 9.77
N ALA A 407 11.95 14.73 9.65
CA ALA A 407 12.95 13.89 10.32
C ALA A 407 14.38 14.27 9.88
N ASP A 408 14.59 14.44 8.57
CA ASP A 408 15.87 14.84 7.97
C ASP A 408 16.31 16.24 8.46
N ILE A 409 15.40 17.23 8.40
CA ILE A 409 15.67 18.59 8.91
C ILE A 409 16.02 18.58 10.40
N ARG A 410 15.45 17.66 11.19
CA ARG A 410 15.76 17.50 12.62
C ARG A 410 16.99 16.64 12.89
N GLY A 411 17.70 16.20 11.86
CA GLY A 411 18.98 15.52 11.97
C GLY A 411 18.91 14.02 12.18
N ALA A 412 17.78 13.36 11.91
CA ALA A 412 17.75 11.89 11.80
C ALA A 412 18.62 11.45 10.60
N GLY A 413 19.36 10.36 10.77
CA GLY A 413 20.18 9.83 9.68
C GLY A 413 19.33 9.22 8.56
N GLU A 414 19.83 9.28 7.33
CA GLU A 414 19.15 8.68 6.16
C GLU A 414 18.83 7.19 6.38
N SER A 415 19.71 6.43 7.04
CA SER A 415 19.49 5.02 7.36
C SER A 415 18.29 4.80 8.29
N ASP A 416 18.11 5.66 9.29
CA ASP A 416 16.97 5.59 10.21
C ASP A 416 15.67 5.94 9.48
N ILE A 417 15.69 6.97 8.64
CA ILE A 417 14.56 7.37 7.80
C ILE A 417 14.19 6.24 6.84
N ARG A 418 15.18 5.61 6.19
CA ARG A 418 14.98 4.51 5.26
C ARG A 418 14.37 3.29 5.96
N ARG A 419 14.84 2.95 7.15
CA ARG A 419 14.31 1.86 7.97
C ARG A 419 12.88 2.15 8.44
N ALA A 420 12.63 3.34 8.99
CA ALA A 420 11.30 3.77 9.41
C ALA A 420 10.32 3.89 8.24
N GLY A 421 10.80 4.24 7.04
CA GLY A 421 10.01 4.29 5.80
C GLY A 421 9.73 2.92 5.18
N ARG A 422 10.42 1.87 5.65
CA ARG A 422 10.42 0.51 5.08
C ARG A 422 10.85 0.50 3.61
N TRP A 423 11.88 1.27 3.27
CA TRP A 423 12.41 1.35 1.91
C TRP A 423 13.60 0.41 1.66
N THR A 424 14.04 -0.33 2.69
CA THR A 424 15.09 -1.34 2.59
C THR A 424 14.47 -2.74 2.43
N ASN A 425 15.18 -3.64 1.75
CA ASN A 425 14.83 -5.06 1.59
C ASN A 425 15.96 -5.97 2.13
N ASP A 426 16.61 -5.58 3.23
CA ASP A 426 17.73 -6.35 3.80
C ASP A 426 17.20 -7.54 4.62
N ALA A 427 17.84 -8.70 4.45
CA ALA A 427 17.52 -9.90 5.21
C ALA A 427 17.74 -9.69 6.72
N LEU A 428 18.76 -8.93 7.12
CA LEU A 428 19.05 -8.62 8.52
C LEU A 428 17.89 -7.87 9.20
N GLU A 429 17.39 -6.82 8.54
CA GLU A 429 16.25 -6.02 9.04
C GLU A 429 14.98 -6.87 9.18
N SER A 430 14.76 -7.81 8.25
CA SER A 430 13.56 -8.64 8.27
C SER A 430 13.56 -9.75 9.32
N ALA A 431 14.72 -10.21 9.77
CA ALA A 431 14.84 -11.39 10.62
C ALA A 431 15.25 -11.10 12.07
N TYR A 432 15.99 -10.02 12.33
CA TYR A 432 16.66 -9.84 13.63
C TYR A 432 16.45 -8.48 14.30
N LEU A 433 16.00 -7.45 13.56
CA LEU A 433 15.88 -6.11 14.09
C LEU A 433 14.42 -5.76 14.41
N THR A 434 14.21 -5.01 15.49
CA THR A 434 12.89 -4.51 15.87
C THR A 434 12.34 -3.48 14.88
N ASN A 435 13.19 -2.93 13.98
CA ASN A 435 12.84 -1.91 13.00
C ASN A 435 12.30 -0.59 13.60
N LEU A 436 12.62 -0.32 14.87
CA LEU A 436 12.28 0.92 15.59
C LEU A 436 13.53 1.83 15.77
N PRO A 437 13.84 2.73 14.82
CA PRO A 437 14.96 3.67 14.95
C PRO A 437 14.70 4.73 16.03
N ARG A 438 15.26 4.49 17.22
CA ARG A 438 15.14 5.37 18.41
C ARG A 438 15.45 6.84 18.10
N ALA A 439 16.52 7.13 17.37
CA ALA A 439 16.87 8.50 17.00
C ALA A 439 15.77 9.18 16.16
N LEU A 440 15.19 8.46 15.20
CA LEU A 440 14.06 8.96 14.41
C LEU A 440 12.79 9.12 15.26
N LEU A 441 12.46 8.14 16.11
CA LEU A 441 11.30 8.22 17.00
C LEU A 441 11.37 9.46 17.90
N ARG A 442 12.55 9.75 18.47
CA ARG A 442 12.80 10.96 19.27
C ARG A 442 12.57 12.23 18.49
N VAL A 443 13.22 12.42 17.33
CA VAL A 443 13.08 13.67 16.56
C VAL A 443 11.67 13.89 16.03
N MET A 444 10.97 12.82 15.65
CA MET A 444 9.59 12.90 15.20
C MET A 444 8.65 13.29 16.34
N ALA A 445 8.96 12.86 17.56
CA ALA A 445 8.23 13.23 18.77
C ALA A 445 8.67 14.58 19.38
N GLY A 446 9.58 15.32 18.73
CA GLY A 446 10.03 16.66 19.16
C GLY A 446 11.25 16.68 20.09
N PHE A 447 11.89 15.54 20.30
CA PHE A 447 13.08 15.41 21.14
C PHE A 447 14.38 15.45 20.35
N HIS A 448 15.49 15.70 21.04
CA HIS A 448 16.81 15.63 20.43
C HIS A 448 17.19 14.18 20.06
N LYS A 449 17.82 13.96 18.91
CA LYS A 449 18.19 12.61 18.42
C LYS A 449 19.10 11.84 19.38
N ASP A 450 20.07 12.55 19.96
CA ASP A 450 21.06 12.00 20.90
C ASP A 450 20.57 12.05 22.35
N GLY A 451 19.36 12.57 22.56
CA GLY A 451 18.75 12.64 23.89
C GLY A 451 18.75 11.24 24.48
N GLY A 452 19.34 11.10 25.67
CA GLY A 452 19.02 9.97 26.53
C GLY A 452 17.54 9.99 26.92
N ARG A 453 17.22 9.35 28.05
CA ARG A 453 15.89 9.34 28.70
C ARG A 453 14.89 10.40 28.21
N PHE A 454 13.86 9.95 27.52
CA PHE A 454 12.66 10.66 27.09
C PHE A 454 12.05 11.42 28.27
N TYR A 455 12.17 12.74 28.30
CA TYR A 455 11.56 13.58 29.34
C TYR A 455 10.27 14.22 28.83
N LEU A 456 9.13 13.57 29.11
CA LEU A 456 7.81 14.12 28.84
C LEU A 456 7.19 14.63 30.15
N ARG A 457 7.16 15.96 30.35
CA ARG A 457 6.72 16.58 31.61
C ARG A 457 5.36 16.09 32.10
N ARG A 458 4.40 15.91 31.20
CA ARG A 458 3.04 15.45 31.53
C ARG A 458 2.93 13.95 31.81
N ALA A 459 3.93 13.15 31.42
CA ALA A 459 3.98 11.73 31.73
C ALA A 459 4.50 11.41 33.14
N ILE A 460 4.98 12.43 33.88
CA ILE A 460 5.49 12.28 35.25
C ILE A 460 4.36 11.91 36.21
N GLU A 461 3.21 12.55 36.06
CA GLU A 461 2.04 12.29 36.89
C GLU A 461 1.38 10.99 36.45
N LYS A 462 1.34 10.00 37.33
CA LYS A 462 0.68 8.71 37.10
C LYS A 462 -0.80 8.85 37.51
N PRO A 463 -1.77 8.77 36.57
CA PRO A 463 -3.18 8.87 36.90
C PRO A 463 -3.63 7.73 37.82
N ASP A 464 -4.65 7.97 38.65
CA ASP A 464 -5.24 6.93 39.52
C ASP A 464 -5.68 5.72 38.67
N PRO A 465 -5.21 4.49 38.97
CA PRO A 465 -5.65 3.28 38.27
C PRO A 465 -7.17 3.10 38.20
N LYS A 466 -7.92 3.60 39.19
CA LYS A 466 -9.40 3.57 39.16
C LYS A 466 -9.96 4.48 38.08
N LEU A 467 -9.31 5.61 37.80
CA LEU A 467 -9.71 6.53 36.74
C LEU A 467 -9.31 5.98 35.38
N CYS A 468 -8.12 5.38 35.25
CA CYS A 468 -7.67 4.72 34.01
C CYS A 468 -8.67 3.66 33.53
N ARG A 469 -9.23 2.88 34.47
CA ARG A 469 -10.26 1.86 34.19
C ARG A 469 -11.58 2.44 33.69
N LYS A 470 -11.86 3.73 33.91
CA LYS A 470 -13.09 4.39 33.42
C LYS A 470 -12.98 4.85 31.97
N VAL A 471 -11.78 5.05 31.44
CA VAL A 471 -11.59 5.48 30.03
C VAL A 471 -12.00 4.38 29.07
N PHE A 472 -11.50 3.15 29.30
CA PHE A 472 -11.84 1.96 28.52
C PHE A 472 -12.30 0.81 29.44
N PRO A 473 -13.53 0.84 29.99
CA PRO A 473 -14.01 -0.13 30.98
C PRO A 473 -14.01 -1.58 30.49
N MET A 474 -14.15 -1.77 29.18
CA MET A 474 -14.15 -3.07 28.53
C MET A 474 -12.82 -3.83 28.63
N VAL A 475 -11.70 -3.14 28.88
CA VAL A 475 -10.36 -3.74 28.88
C VAL A 475 -10.22 -4.79 29.98
N GLU A 476 -10.68 -4.51 31.20
CA GLU A 476 -10.59 -5.45 32.32
C GLU A 476 -11.47 -6.67 32.09
N VAL A 477 -12.69 -6.45 31.58
CA VAL A 477 -13.64 -7.53 31.26
C VAL A 477 -13.03 -8.50 30.26
N TRP A 478 -12.38 -7.99 29.21
CA TRP A 478 -11.75 -8.83 28.20
C TRP A 478 -10.45 -9.46 28.69
N GLN A 479 -9.65 -8.78 29.51
CA GLN A 479 -8.46 -9.38 30.09
C GLN A 479 -8.83 -10.57 30.98
N GLU A 480 -9.84 -10.44 31.84
CA GLU A 480 -10.31 -11.54 32.68
C GLU A 480 -10.78 -12.74 31.85
N ARG A 481 -11.54 -12.49 30.76
CA ARG A 481 -11.99 -13.55 29.84
C ARG A 481 -10.82 -14.26 29.18
N ILE A 482 -9.83 -13.52 28.67
CA ILE A 482 -8.64 -14.09 28.04
C ILE A 482 -7.85 -14.91 29.07
N ASN A 483 -7.64 -14.38 30.28
CA ASN A 483 -6.92 -15.09 31.33
C ASN A 483 -7.59 -16.43 31.68
N ARG A 484 -8.93 -16.47 31.77
CA ARG A 484 -9.69 -17.74 31.95
C ARG A 484 -9.56 -18.66 30.75
N GLY A 485 -9.58 -18.13 29.53
CA GLY A 485 -9.35 -18.91 28.30
C GLY A 485 -7.96 -19.55 28.27
N ARG A 486 -6.94 -18.87 28.78
CA ARG A 486 -5.57 -19.42 28.87
C ARG A 486 -5.47 -20.64 29.78
N GLU A 487 -6.27 -20.69 30.85
CA GLU A 487 -6.36 -21.88 31.73
C GLU A 487 -6.84 -23.13 30.96
N HIS A 488 -7.50 -22.92 29.81
CA HIS A 488 -8.03 -23.96 28.92
C HIS A 488 -7.19 -24.15 27.64
N GLY A 489 -6.04 -23.47 27.52
CA GLY A 489 -5.10 -23.63 26.39
C GLY A 489 -5.18 -22.56 25.30
N ASP A 490 -6.14 -21.63 25.35
CA ASP A 490 -6.29 -20.56 24.35
C ASP A 490 -5.39 -19.36 24.71
N GLN A 491 -4.29 -19.18 23.96
CA GLN A 491 -3.36 -18.05 24.14
C GLN A 491 -3.35 -17.15 22.89
N SER A 492 -3.67 -15.86 23.04
CA SER A 492 -3.61 -14.87 21.96
C SER A 492 -2.68 -13.71 22.31
N ILE A 493 -1.47 -13.74 21.75
CA ILE A 493 -0.48 -12.65 21.86
C ILE A 493 -1.08 -11.33 21.35
N THR A 494 -1.85 -11.38 20.26
CA THR A 494 -2.47 -10.22 19.63
C THR A 494 -3.49 -9.55 20.54
N ALA A 495 -4.38 -10.32 21.17
CA ALA A 495 -5.37 -9.77 22.09
C ALA A 495 -4.71 -9.14 23.32
N ASP A 496 -3.67 -9.77 23.87
CA ASP A 496 -2.91 -9.24 24.99
C ASP A 496 -2.17 -7.95 24.66
N GLY A 497 -1.48 -7.92 23.51
CA GLY A 497 -0.78 -6.73 23.03
C GLY A 497 -1.72 -5.56 22.78
N PHE A 498 -2.89 -5.82 22.18
CA PHE A 498 -3.92 -4.81 21.93
C PHE A 498 -4.53 -4.27 23.23
N LEU A 499 -4.91 -5.14 24.18
CA LEU A 499 -5.44 -4.71 25.48
C LEU A 499 -4.39 -3.95 26.29
N GLN A 500 -3.13 -4.36 26.24
CA GLN A 500 -2.03 -3.64 26.88
C GLN A 500 -1.85 -2.25 26.28
N MET A 501 -1.96 -2.11 24.95
CA MET A 501 -1.98 -0.80 24.29
C MET A 501 -3.16 0.06 24.77
N LEU A 502 -4.37 -0.49 24.87
CA LEU A 502 -5.54 0.25 25.38
C LEU A 502 -5.34 0.74 26.81
N ARG A 503 -4.68 -0.03 27.69
CA ARG A 503 -4.32 0.44 29.04
C ARG A 503 -3.37 1.64 29.00
N GLN A 504 -2.38 1.60 28.12
CA GLN A 504 -1.46 2.72 27.94
C GLN A 504 -2.20 3.95 27.38
N LEU A 505 -3.13 3.75 26.44
CA LEU A 505 -3.99 4.82 25.94
C LEU A 505 -4.88 5.41 27.05
N SER A 506 -5.38 4.62 28.02
CA SER A 506 -6.09 5.18 29.18
C SER A 506 -5.22 6.13 30.00
N VAL A 507 -3.95 5.80 30.19
CA VAL A 507 -3.00 6.66 30.92
C VAL A 507 -2.76 7.95 30.13
N VAL A 508 -2.43 7.83 28.85
CA VAL A 508 -2.20 9.00 27.97
C VAL A 508 -3.45 9.87 27.88
N PHE A 509 -4.63 9.28 27.72
CA PHE A 509 -5.88 10.02 27.66
C PHE A 509 -6.06 10.92 28.88
N LEU A 510 -5.78 10.42 30.09
CA LEU A 510 -5.93 11.21 31.32
C LEU A 510 -4.81 12.25 31.51
N GLN A 511 -3.59 11.93 31.08
CA GLN A 511 -2.47 12.88 31.14
C GLN A 511 -2.65 14.05 30.16
N ASP A 512 -3.15 13.74 28.96
CA ASP A 512 -3.23 14.69 27.86
C ASP A 512 -4.61 15.39 27.82
N SER A 513 -5.69 14.81 28.34
CA SER A 513 -7.01 15.44 28.32
C SER A 513 -7.05 16.77 29.06
N VAL A 514 -6.33 16.92 30.18
CA VAL A 514 -6.32 18.16 30.98
C VAL A 514 -5.80 19.35 30.15
N PRO A 515 -4.55 19.34 29.64
CA PRO A 515 -4.07 20.43 28.78
C PRO A 515 -4.84 20.52 27.45
N LEU A 516 -5.43 19.43 26.96
CA LEU A 516 -6.26 19.48 25.75
C LEU A 516 -7.60 20.20 26.01
N GLN A 517 -8.23 20.03 27.17
CA GLN A 517 -9.45 20.74 27.56
C GLN A 517 -9.19 22.24 27.69
N GLU A 518 -8.00 22.65 28.14
CA GLU A 518 -7.61 24.07 28.16
C GLU A 518 -7.57 24.68 26.74
N LEU A 519 -7.03 23.93 25.77
CA LEU A 519 -6.94 24.36 24.37
C LEU A 519 -8.29 24.28 23.66
N TYR A 520 -9.12 23.30 24.01
CA TYR A 520 -10.40 23.02 23.37
C TYR A 520 -11.50 22.72 24.40
N PRO A 521 -12.06 23.75 25.05
CA PRO A 521 -13.02 23.57 26.15
C PRO A 521 -14.35 22.90 25.77
N ARG A 522 -14.59 22.64 24.49
CA ARG A 522 -15.82 22.06 23.94
C ARG A 522 -15.65 20.64 23.42
N LEU A 523 -14.45 20.05 23.49
CA LEU A 523 -14.27 18.66 23.05
C LEU A 523 -15.07 17.71 23.94
N SER A 524 -15.67 16.71 23.31
CA SER A 524 -16.39 15.64 23.99
C SER A 524 -15.41 14.60 24.56
N ILE A 525 -14.77 14.92 25.70
CA ILE A 525 -13.77 14.09 26.40
C ILE A 525 -14.09 13.85 27.87
#